data_AF-A0A6J4IIL6-F1
#
_entry.id   AF-A0A6J4IIL6-F1
#
_cell.length_a   1.000
_cell.length_b   1.000
_cell.length_c   1.000
_cell.angle_alpha   90.00
_cell.angle_beta   90.00
_cell.angle_gamma   90.00
#
_symmetry.space_group_name_H-M   'P 1'
#
loop_
_entity.id
_entity.type
_entity.pdbx_description
1 polymer ?
#
loop_
_entity_poly.entity_id
_entity_poly.type
_entity_poly.pdbx_seq_one_letter_code
_entity_poly.pdbx_strand_id
1 'polypeptide(L)'
;MDSPADHQWFLRKHEDNSVFGPLTFEQLASWASSAQIAPHDSISTDQANWIKAPMLPELGMDWIVEVTSERLYGPTTLGAIRDFIRLGEIGEENFVINACDASRQQVRDLAPLMEALARDVPAETDDASRPTTAGIAVDLNDRIRELEDALREERRAYAELEQHYRDLEQRYNELVTAAAASQP
;
A
#
# COMPACT_ATOMS: atom_id res chain seq x y z
N MET A 1 -15.58 28.64 -17.92
CA MET A 1 -15.04 27.39 -17.36
C MET A 1 -13.64 27.29 -17.92
N ASP A 2 -12.63 27.53 -17.11
CA ASP A 2 -11.24 27.44 -17.57
C ASP A 2 -10.91 25.97 -17.77
N SER A 3 -10.46 25.61 -18.97
CA SER A 3 -10.02 24.24 -19.26
C SER A 3 -8.75 23.92 -18.45
N PRO A 4 -8.60 22.70 -17.91
CA PRO A 4 -7.38 22.28 -17.22
C PRO A 4 -6.12 22.29 -18.11
N ALA A 5 -6.30 22.45 -19.43
CA ALA A 5 -5.24 22.48 -20.44
C ALA A 5 -4.36 23.76 -20.40
N ASP A 6 -4.87 24.89 -19.91
CA ASP A 6 -4.11 26.16 -19.88
C ASP A 6 -3.38 26.40 -18.54
N HIS A 7 -3.54 25.49 -17.57
CA HIS A 7 -2.93 25.61 -16.25
C HIS A 7 -1.57 24.91 -16.19
N GLN A 8 -0.60 25.57 -15.55
CA GLN A 8 0.66 24.93 -15.16
C GLN A 8 0.42 24.13 -13.87
N TRP A 9 0.68 22.84 -13.91
CA TRP A 9 0.52 21.96 -12.77
C TRP A 9 1.84 21.72 -12.05
N PHE A 10 1.77 21.54 -10.74
CA PHE A 10 2.88 21.19 -9.87
C PHE A 10 2.50 19.98 -9.03
N LEU A 11 3.40 19.01 -8.93
CA LEU A 11 3.26 17.82 -8.10
C LEU A 11 4.24 17.93 -6.94
N ARG A 12 3.78 17.70 -5.71
CA ARG A 12 4.61 17.59 -4.52
C ARG A 12 4.53 16.17 -3.95
N LYS A 13 5.67 15.51 -3.85
CA LYS A 13 5.78 14.17 -3.27
C LYS A 13 5.62 14.23 -1.75
N HIS A 14 4.85 13.30 -1.20
CA HIS A 14 4.62 13.24 0.25
C HIS A 14 5.88 12.84 1.03
N GLU A 15 6.71 11.98 0.46
CA GLU A 15 7.86 11.37 1.14
C GLU A 15 8.94 12.38 1.51
N ASP A 16 9.34 13.23 0.56
CA ASP A 16 10.49 14.14 0.69
C ASP A 16 10.12 15.62 0.47
N ASN A 17 8.84 15.92 0.22
CA ASN A 17 8.34 17.25 -0.19
C ASN A 17 8.99 17.80 -1.48
N SER A 18 9.60 16.95 -2.31
CA SER A 18 10.09 17.36 -3.62
C SER A 18 8.95 17.86 -4.51
N VAL A 19 9.21 18.91 -5.26
CA VAL A 19 8.23 19.56 -6.15
C VAL A 19 8.67 19.42 -7.60
N PHE A 20 7.77 18.93 -8.45
CA PHE A 20 7.92 18.76 -9.88
C PHE A 20 7.00 19.72 -10.62
N GLY A 21 7.51 20.38 -11.65
CA GLY A 21 6.75 21.25 -12.54
C GLY A 21 7.56 22.46 -13.03
N PRO A 22 6.97 23.29 -13.89
CA PRO A 22 5.58 23.22 -14.36
C PRO A 22 5.34 22.03 -15.31
N LEU A 23 4.23 21.33 -15.10
CA LEU A 23 3.77 20.18 -15.90
C LEU A 23 2.54 20.56 -16.72
N THR A 24 2.38 19.95 -17.89
CA THR A 24 1.07 19.91 -18.55
C THR A 24 0.15 18.95 -17.81
N PHE A 25 -1.16 19.14 -17.96
CA PHE A 25 -2.13 18.19 -17.40
C PHE A 25 -1.94 16.77 -17.97
N GLU A 26 -1.60 16.65 -19.26
CA GLU A 26 -1.35 15.36 -19.91
C GLU A 26 -0.16 14.62 -19.28
N GLN A 27 0.93 15.33 -18.95
CA GLN A 27 2.05 14.74 -18.23
C GLN A 27 1.65 14.27 -16.83
N LEU A 28 0.89 15.09 -16.09
CA LEU A 28 0.42 14.74 -14.75
C LEU A 28 -0.50 13.50 -14.79
N ALA A 29 -1.44 13.45 -15.72
CA ALA A 29 -2.34 12.31 -15.93
C ALA A 29 -1.56 11.05 -16.33
N SER A 30 -0.55 11.19 -17.21
CA SER A 30 0.35 10.10 -17.57
C SER A 30 1.07 9.53 -16.35
N TRP A 31 1.63 10.39 -15.50
CA TRP A 31 2.31 9.97 -14.26
C TRP A 31 1.36 9.29 -13.26
N ALA A 32 0.13 9.77 -13.11
CA ALA A 32 -0.89 9.08 -12.31
C ALA A 32 -1.19 7.68 -12.88
N SER A 33 -1.36 7.57 -14.20
CA SER A 33 -1.65 6.31 -14.88
C SER A 33 -0.49 5.30 -14.83
N SER A 34 0.76 5.77 -14.74
CA SER A 34 1.96 4.93 -14.57
C SER A 34 2.36 4.73 -13.11
N ALA A 35 1.45 4.97 -12.15
CA ALA A 35 1.65 4.76 -10.71
C ALA A 35 2.79 5.59 -10.07
N GLN A 36 3.20 6.70 -10.70
CA GLN A 36 4.25 7.60 -10.19
C GLN A 36 3.71 8.63 -9.19
N ILE A 37 2.38 8.78 -9.10
CA ILE A 37 1.70 9.65 -8.13
C ILE A 37 1.01 8.79 -7.08
N ALA A 38 1.42 8.96 -5.82
CA ALA A 38 0.86 8.25 -4.69
C ALA A 38 -0.40 8.94 -4.14
N PRO A 39 -1.30 8.21 -3.45
CA PRO A 39 -2.52 8.80 -2.87
C PRO A 39 -2.25 9.97 -1.91
N HIS A 40 -1.10 9.96 -1.25
CA HIS A 40 -0.71 11.00 -0.30
C HIS A 40 -0.01 12.21 -0.95
N ASP A 41 0.38 12.13 -2.22
CA ASP A 41 0.99 13.24 -2.93
C ASP A 41 0.00 14.40 -3.09
N SER A 42 0.53 15.60 -3.32
CA SER A 42 -0.27 16.82 -3.46
C SER A 42 -0.03 17.48 -4.80
N ILE A 43 -1.06 18.13 -5.34
CA ILE A 43 -0.99 18.86 -6.60
C ILE A 43 -1.43 20.31 -6.40
N SER A 44 -0.92 21.20 -7.25
CA SER A 44 -1.20 22.63 -7.20
C SER A 44 -1.10 23.27 -8.59
N THR A 45 -1.82 24.36 -8.81
CA THR A 45 -1.70 25.22 -10.00
C THR A 45 -0.97 26.53 -9.72
N ASP A 46 -0.70 26.85 -8.45
CA ASP A 46 -0.15 28.13 -8.00
C ASP A 46 1.01 27.99 -6.98
N GLN A 47 1.37 26.76 -6.63
CA GLN A 47 2.35 26.37 -5.60
C GLN A 47 2.02 26.87 -4.18
N ALA A 48 0.89 27.51 -3.97
CA ALA A 48 0.44 28.01 -2.67
C ALA A 48 -0.67 27.12 -2.09
N ASN A 49 -1.65 26.77 -2.92
CA ASN A 49 -2.78 25.92 -2.59
C ASN A 49 -2.53 24.50 -3.10
N TRP A 50 -2.44 23.55 -2.16
CA TRP A 50 -2.14 22.15 -2.45
C TRP A 50 -3.33 21.26 -2.08
N ILE A 51 -3.81 20.46 -3.03
CA ILE A 51 -4.84 19.45 -2.80
C ILE A 51 -4.23 18.06 -2.92
N LYS A 52 -4.84 17.05 -2.30
CA LYS A 52 -4.38 15.65 -2.46
C LYS A 52 -4.65 15.18 -3.88
N ALA A 53 -3.77 14.37 -4.45
CA ALA A 53 -3.91 13.89 -5.82
C ALA A 53 -5.27 13.23 -6.11
N PRO A 54 -5.83 12.37 -5.23
CA PRO A 54 -7.16 11.80 -5.44
C PRO A 54 -8.32 12.80 -5.45
N MET A 55 -8.10 14.04 -5.00
CA MET A 55 -9.13 15.09 -5.05
C MET A 55 -9.29 15.71 -6.44
N LEU A 56 -8.44 15.36 -7.41
CA LEU A 56 -8.57 15.74 -8.81
C LEU A 56 -9.13 14.55 -9.62
N PRO A 57 -10.45 14.53 -9.90
CA PRO A 57 -11.10 13.38 -10.54
C PRO A 57 -10.48 12.98 -11.87
N GLU A 58 -9.91 13.94 -12.59
CA GLU A 58 -9.30 13.74 -13.90
C GLU A 58 -8.03 12.87 -13.84
N LEU A 59 -7.46 12.61 -12.65
CA LEU A 59 -6.36 11.65 -12.46
C LEU A 59 -6.82 10.19 -12.35
N GLY A 60 -8.13 9.93 -12.26
CA GLY A 60 -8.70 8.56 -12.25
C GLY A 60 -8.23 7.70 -11.08
N MET A 61 -7.98 8.32 -9.92
CA MET A 61 -7.51 7.65 -8.70
C MET A 61 -8.70 7.09 -7.90
N ASP A 62 -9.47 6.20 -8.51
CA ASP A 62 -10.77 5.78 -7.99
C ASP A 62 -10.74 4.45 -7.22
N TRP A 63 -9.58 3.83 -7.03
CA TRP A 63 -9.50 2.46 -6.51
C TRP A 63 -8.78 2.35 -5.18
N ILE A 64 -9.33 1.57 -4.26
CA ILE A 64 -8.68 1.16 -3.02
C ILE A 64 -8.34 -0.33 -3.15
N VAL A 65 -7.11 -0.70 -2.83
CA VAL A 65 -6.56 -2.05 -2.92
C VAL A 65 -6.51 -2.66 -1.53
N GLU A 66 -7.10 -3.85 -1.36
CA GLU A 66 -6.91 -4.68 -0.17
C GLU A 66 -5.62 -5.47 -0.32
N VAL A 67 -4.51 -4.90 0.15
CA VAL A 67 -3.19 -5.54 0.09
C VAL A 67 -3.16 -6.75 1.02
N THR A 68 -3.72 -6.58 2.23
CA THR A 68 -3.96 -7.66 3.19
C THR A 68 -5.32 -7.47 3.86
N SER A 69 -5.77 -8.44 4.65
CA SER A 69 -7.03 -8.36 5.41
C SER A 69 -7.14 -7.13 6.33
N GLU A 70 -6.01 -6.51 6.68
CA GLU A 70 -5.94 -5.37 7.61
C GLU A 70 -5.42 -4.09 6.94
N ARG A 71 -4.98 -4.15 5.67
CA ARG A 71 -4.31 -3.03 5.01
C ARG A 71 -4.98 -2.67 3.69
N LEU A 72 -5.39 -1.41 3.62
CA LEU A 72 -5.93 -0.75 2.45
C LEU A 72 -4.91 0.23 1.88
N TYR A 73 -4.79 0.27 0.55
CA TYR A 73 -3.97 1.25 -0.16
C TYR A 73 -4.83 2.00 -1.19
N GLY A 74 -4.81 3.32 -1.19
CA GLY A 74 -5.54 4.15 -2.16
C GLY A 74 -6.17 5.39 -1.52
N PRO A 75 -7.04 6.11 -2.24
CA PRO A 75 -7.48 5.85 -3.61
C PRO A 75 -6.34 5.99 -4.64
N THR A 76 -6.27 5.10 -5.63
CA THR A 76 -5.18 4.97 -6.60
C THR A 76 -5.70 4.60 -7.99
N THR A 77 -4.80 4.54 -8.98
CA THR A 77 -5.13 4.24 -10.38
C THR A 77 -5.06 2.74 -10.68
N LEU A 78 -5.66 2.34 -11.79
CA LEU A 78 -5.55 0.95 -12.30
C LEU A 78 -4.12 0.58 -12.70
N GLY A 79 -3.30 1.56 -13.08
CA GLY A 79 -1.88 1.33 -13.32
C GLY A 79 -1.12 0.94 -12.06
N ALA A 80 -1.47 1.52 -10.91
CA ALA A 80 -0.91 1.10 -9.63
C ALA A 80 -1.34 -0.33 -9.25
N ILE A 81 -2.61 -0.69 -9.49
CA ILE A 81 -3.10 -2.08 -9.29
C ILE A 81 -2.29 -3.07 -10.14
N ARG A 82 -2.08 -2.75 -11.43
CA ARG A 82 -1.23 -3.57 -12.33
C ARG A 82 0.18 -3.73 -11.77
N ASP A 83 0.75 -2.67 -11.22
CA ASP A 83 2.09 -2.70 -10.64
C ASP A 83 2.16 -3.53 -9.35
N PHE A 84 1.15 -3.48 -8.48
CA PHE A 84 1.04 -4.38 -7.32
C PHE A 84 0.99 -5.85 -7.74
N ILE A 85 0.22 -6.18 -8.80
CA ILE A 85 0.17 -7.55 -9.34
C ILE A 85 1.53 -7.96 -9.90
N ARG A 86 2.18 -7.08 -10.69
CA ARG A 86 3.50 -7.34 -11.29
C ARG A 86 4.58 -7.57 -10.22
N LEU A 87 4.50 -6.86 -9.09
CA LEU A 87 5.41 -6.99 -7.96
C LEU A 87 5.07 -8.20 -7.06
N GLY A 88 3.91 -8.84 -7.25
CA GLY A 88 3.46 -10.00 -6.46
C GLY A 88 2.88 -9.63 -5.10
N GLU A 89 2.58 -8.35 -4.86
CA GLU A 89 2.02 -7.84 -3.60
C GLU A 89 0.54 -8.18 -3.44
N ILE A 90 -0.17 -8.27 -4.56
CA ILE A 90 -1.56 -8.73 -4.61
C ILE A 90 -1.71 -9.77 -5.72
N GLY A 91 -2.58 -10.74 -5.50
CA GLY A 91 -2.98 -11.73 -6.49
C GLY A 91 -4.40 -11.54 -6.98
N GLU A 92 -4.84 -12.43 -7.86
CA GLU A 92 -6.19 -12.46 -8.43
C GLU A 92 -7.32 -12.66 -7.41
N GLU A 93 -6.98 -13.19 -6.22
CA GLU A 93 -7.89 -13.42 -5.10
C GLU A 93 -8.07 -12.20 -4.19
N ASN A 94 -7.15 -11.22 -4.28
CA ASN A 94 -7.28 -9.97 -3.53
C ASN A 94 -8.48 -9.18 -4.03
N PHE A 95 -8.97 -8.29 -3.17
CA PHE A 95 -10.11 -7.44 -3.48
C PHE A 95 -9.66 -6.00 -3.72
N VAL A 96 -10.47 -5.30 -4.51
CA VAL A 96 -10.40 -3.87 -4.69
C VAL A 96 -11.77 -3.27 -4.43
N ILE A 97 -11.79 -2.02 -4.01
CA ILE A 97 -12.99 -1.25 -3.74
C ILE A 97 -12.95 0.00 -4.61
N ASN A 98 -13.99 0.24 -5.39
CA ASN A 98 -14.15 1.51 -6.08
C ASN A 98 -14.56 2.58 -5.05
N ALA A 99 -13.77 3.65 -4.94
CA ALA A 99 -13.97 4.71 -3.96
C ALA A 99 -15.19 5.60 -4.26
N CYS A 100 -15.68 5.60 -5.49
CA CYS A 100 -16.83 6.41 -5.91
C CYS A 100 -18.16 5.78 -5.53
N ASP A 101 -18.30 4.46 -5.63
CA ASP A 101 -19.57 3.74 -5.40
C ASP A 101 -19.49 2.65 -4.31
N ALA A 102 -18.32 2.48 -3.69
CA ALA A 102 -18.04 1.46 -2.69
C ALA A 102 -18.23 0.00 -3.18
N SER A 103 -18.32 -0.23 -4.49
CA SER A 103 -18.37 -1.58 -5.05
C SER A 103 -17.06 -2.31 -4.79
N ARG A 104 -17.17 -3.54 -4.29
CA ARG A 104 -16.03 -4.42 -3.98
C ARG A 104 -16.01 -5.59 -4.95
N GLN A 105 -14.90 -5.81 -5.61
CA GLN A 105 -14.71 -6.89 -6.59
C GLN A 105 -13.32 -7.51 -6.47
N GLN A 106 -13.13 -8.69 -7.05
CA GLN A 106 -11.82 -9.33 -7.07
C GLN A 106 -10.93 -8.71 -8.15
N VAL A 107 -9.62 -8.78 -7.93
CA VAL A 107 -8.62 -8.29 -8.89
C VAL A 107 -8.76 -8.98 -10.25
N ARG A 108 -9.13 -10.27 -10.31
CA ARG A 108 -9.36 -11.00 -11.58
C ARG A 108 -10.41 -10.34 -12.47
N ASP A 109 -11.44 -9.74 -11.86
CA ASP A 109 -12.57 -9.15 -12.58
C ASP A 109 -12.17 -7.78 -13.20
N LEU A 110 -11.08 -7.18 -12.72
CA LEU A 110 -10.51 -5.96 -13.26
C LEU A 110 -9.60 -6.18 -14.49
N ALA A 111 -9.17 -7.41 -14.78
CA ALA A 111 -8.23 -7.69 -15.87
C ALA A 111 -8.66 -7.09 -17.23
N PRO A 112 -9.94 -7.23 -17.67
CA PRO A 112 -10.38 -6.63 -18.94
C PRO A 112 -10.28 -5.09 -18.96
N LEU A 113 -10.51 -4.45 -17.82
CA LEU A 113 -10.44 -3.00 -17.67
C LEU A 113 -8.98 -2.51 -17.79
N MET A 114 -8.05 -3.22 -17.16
CA MET A 114 -6.62 -2.91 -17.25
C MET A 114 -6.07 -3.12 -18.67
N GLU A 115 -6.51 -4.17 -19.37
CA GLU A 115 -6.13 -4.44 -20.77
C GLU A 115 -6.69 -3.42 -21.76
N ALA A 116 -7.89 -2.87 -21.48
CA ALA A 116 -8.43 -1.77 -22.26
C ALA A 116 -7.56 -0.51 -22.12
N LEU A 117 -7.21 -0.14 -20.88
CA LEU A 117 -6.37 1.02 -20.60
C LEU A 117 -4.95 0.88 -21.15
N ALA A 118 -4.35 -0.32 -21.05
CA ALA A 118 -2.99 -0.55 -21.54
C ALA A 118 -2.84 -0.37 -23.07
N ARG A 119 -3.94 -0.47 -23.84
CA ARG A 119 -3.92 -0.24 -25.29
C ARG A 119 -3.89 1.25 -25.69
N ASP A 120 -4.36 2.12 -24.79
CA ASP A 120 -4.48 3.55 -25.05
C ASP A 120 -3.28 4.37 -24.52
N VAL A 121 -2.39 3.75 -23.73
CA VAL A 121 -1.17 4.41 -23.24
C VAL A 121 -0.06 4.31 -24.28
N PRO A 122 0.44 5.43 -24.84
CA PRO A 122 1.60 5.41 -25.73
C PRO A 122 2.83 4.87 -25.02
N ALA A 123 3.69 4.15 -25.75
CA ALA A 123 4.97 3.66 -25.25
C ALA A 123 5.77 4.80 -24.61
N GLU A 124 6.18 4.60 -23.36
CA GLU A 124 6.78 5.64 -22.53
C GLU A 124 8.01 6.27 -23.19
N THR A 125 8.02 7.60 -23.32
CA THR A 125 9.25 8.36 -23.53
C THR A 125 9.99 8.44 -22.20
N ASP A 126 11.18 7.85 -22.17
CA ASP A 126 12.14 7.84 -21.07
C ASP A 126 12.57 9.27 -20.74
N ASP A 127 11.78 9.96 -19.92
CA ASP A 127 12.08 11.31 -19.43
C ASP A 127 12.80 11.19 -18.08
N ALA A 128 14.06 11.63 -18.06
CA ALA A 128 14.93 11.61 -16.89
C ALA A 128 14.43 12.46 -15.70
N SER A 129 13.35 13.23 -15.88
CA SER A 129 12.72 14.06 -14.84
C SER A 129 11.52 13.41 -14.13
N ARG A 130 11.23 12.14 -14.39
CA ARG A 130 10.10 11.43 -13.79
C ARG A 130 10.31 11.17 -12.28
N PRO A 131 9.25 11.31 -11.45
CA PRO A 131 9.31 10.91 -10.06
C PRO A 131 9.48 9.40 -9.96
N THR A 132 10.34 8.97 -9.03
CA THR A 132 10.50 7.56 -8.71
C THR A 132 9.16 6.98 -8.19
N THR A 133 8.83 5.75 -8.58
CA THR A 133 7.75 4.92 -8.02
C THR A 133 8.08 4.51 -6.58
N ALA A 134 8.36 5.48 -5.69
CA ALA A 134 8.84 5.23 -4.34
C ALA A 134 7.72 4.78 -3.39
N GLY A 135 6.45 5.11 -3.71
CA GLY A 135 5.32 4.90 -2.82
C GLY A 135 5.01 3.43 -2.48
N ILE A 136 5.37 2.46 -3.33
CA ILE A 136 5.06 1.04 -3.09
C ILE A 136 6.17 0.34 -2.30
N ALA A 137 7.44 0.70 -2.53
CA ALA A 137 8.58 0.03 -1.91
C ALA A 137 8.87 0.48 -0.47
N VAL A 138 8.59 1.74 -0.14
CA VAL A 138 8.79 2.27 1.22
C VAL A 138 7.83 1.61 2.21
N ASP A 139 6.58 1.42 1.80
CA ASP A 139 5.54 0.71 2.56
C ASP A 139 5.88 -0.75 2.89
N LEU A 140 6.81 -1.37 2.14
CA LEU A 140 7.24 -2.75 2.31
C LEU A 140 8.43 -2.89 3.27
N ASN A 141 9.39 -1.97 3.23
CA ASN A 141 10.49 -1.97 4.19
C ASN A 141 9.98 -1.71 5.60
N ASP A 142 9.02 -0.79 5.74
CA ASP A 142 8.33 -0.57 7.01
C ASP A 142 7.60 -1.83 7.46
N ARG A 143 6.95 -2.55 6.53
CA ARG A 143 6.28 -3.82 6.83
C ARG A 143 7.24 -4.93 7.27
N ILE A 144 8.38 -5.09 6.61
CA ILE A 144 9.39 -6.08 7.00
C ILE A 144 9.83 -5.80 8.43
N ARG A 145 10.10 -4.53 8.74
CA ARG A 145 10.50 -4.12 10.08
C ARG A 145 9.43 -4.40 11.14
N GLU A 146 8.17 -4.06 10.85
CA GLU A 146 7.04 -4.36 11.75
C GLU A 146 6.89 -5.87 11.99
N LEU A 147 6.99 -6.68 10.94
CA LEU A 147 6.90 -8.14 11.05
C LEU A 147 8.06 -8.72 11.87
N GLU A 148 9.27 -8.20 11.69
CA GLU A 148 10.43 -8.59 12.48
C GLU A 148 10.27 -8.21 13.95
N ASP A 149 9.67 -7.05 14.25
CA ASP A 149 9.34 -6.61 15.61
C ASP A 149 8.30 -7.56 16.24
N ALA A 150 7.19 -7.84 15.55
CA ALA A 150 6.13 -8.72 16.02
C ALA A 150 6.63 -10.15 16.26
N LEU A 151 7.42 -10.71 15.33
CA LEU A 151 8.00 -12.04 15.47
C LEU A 151 8.95 -12.13 16.67
N ARG A 152 9.68 -11.05 16.97
CA ARG A 152 10.55 -10.98 18.16
C ARG A 152 9.74 -10.99 19.44
N GLU A 153 8.63 -10.28 19.50
CA GLU A 153 7.73 -10.26 20.66
C GLU A 153 7.07 -11.62 20.88
N GLU A 154 6.56 -12.25 19.82
CA GLU A 154 5.94 -13.57 19.90
C GLU A 154 6.93 -14.62 20.44
N ARG A 155 8.18 -14.61 19.93
CA ARG A 155 9.23 -15.51 20.42
C ARG A 155 9.56 -15.30 21.90
N ARG A 156 9.52 -14.06 22.40
CA ARG A 156 9.72 -13.76 23.82
C ARG A 156 8.56 -14.32 24.66
N ALA A 157 7.33 -14.05 24.24
CA ALA A 157 6.14 -14.55 24.94
C ALA A 157 6.12 -16.10 25.00
N TYR A 158 6.50 -16.76 23.90
CA TYR A 158 6.60 -18.22 23.88
C TYR A 158 7.66 -18.74 24.86
N ALA A 159 8.83 -18.11 24.94
CA ALA A 159 9.88 -18.49 25.88
C ALA A 159 9.46 -18.32 27.34
N GLU A 160 8.74 -17.24 27.67
CA GLU A 160 8.19 -17.01 29.00
C GLU A 160 7.14 -18.06 29.39
N LEU A 161 6.25 -18.40 28.44
CA LEU A 161 5.23 -19.43 28.65
C LEU A 161 5.87 -20.81 28.86
N GLU A 162 6.91 -21.13 28.09
CA GLU A 162 7.64 -22.39 28.22
C GLU A 162 8.34 -22.50 29.59
N GLN A 163 8.92 -21.41 30.09
CA GLN A 163 9.48 -21.37 31.45
C GLN A 163 8.40 -21.60 32.51
N HIS A 164 7.26 -20.90 32.39
CA HIS A 164 6.13 -21.07 33.30
C HIS A 164 5.60 -22.51 33.32
N TYR A 165 5.56 -23.14 32.15
CA TYR A 165 5.13 -24.53 32.01
C TYR A 165 6.10 -25.48 32.72
N ARG A 166 7.41 -25.30 32.54
CA ARG A 166 8.45 -26.09 33.23
C ARG A 166 8.36 -25.97 34.74
N ASP A 167 8.17 -24.76 35.25
CA ASP A 167 8.01 -24.51 36.70
C ASP A 167 6.78 -25.22 37.28
N LEU A 168 5.65 -25.18 36.54
CA LEU A 168 4.42 -25.89 36.91
C LEU A 168 4.63 -27.41 36.91
N GLU A 169 5.30 -27.94 35.90
CA GLU A 169 5.59 -29.36 35.76
C GLU A 169 6.50 -29.86 36.90
N GLN A 170 7.49 -29.06 37.30
CA GLN A 170 8.34 -29.37 38.45
C GLN A 170 7.53 -29.42 39.75
N ARG A 171 6.70 -28.39 40.03
CA ARG A 171 5.84 -28.36 41.23
C ARG A 171 4.86 -29.52 41.26
N TYR A 172 4.29 -29.88 40.12
CA TYR A 172 3.41 -31.03 40.00
C TYR A 172 4.13 -32.33 40.36
N ASN A 173 5.33 -32.55 39.83
CA ASN A 173 6.13 -33.73 40.13
C ASN A 173 6.52 -33.80 41.63
N GLU A 174 6.88 -32.67 42.23
CA GLU A 174 7.14 -32.58 43.68
C GLU A 174 5.92 -32.99 44.52
N LEU A 175 4.71 -32.54 44.13
CA LEU A 175 3.47 -32.93 44.82
C LEU A 175 3.15 -34.41 44.64
N VAL A 176 3.32 -34.97 43.44
CA VAL A 176 3.06 -36.39 43.16
C VAL A 176 4.03 -37.27 43.95
N THR A 177 5.30 -36.91 43.99
CA THR A 177 6.32 -37.66 44.76
C THR A 177 6.07 -37.57 46.27
N ALA A 178 5.68 -36.41 46.80
CA ALA A 178 5.33 -36.24 48.21
C ALA A 178 4.07 -37.03 48.60
N ALA A 179 3.06 -37.08 47.73
CA ALA A 179 1.85 -37.87 47.94
C ALA A 179 2.13 -39.38 47.93
N ALA A 180 2.99 -39.85 47.03
CA ALA A 180 3.42 -41.25 46.98
C ALA A 180 4.24 -41.67 48.21
N ALA A 181 5.06 -40.78 48.77
CA ALA A 181 5.84 -41.05 49.98
C ALA A 181 5.00 -41.04 51.28
N SER A 182 3.77 -40.52 51.24
CA SER A 182 2.88 -40.39 52.40
C SER A 182 1.81 -41.48 52.50
N GLN A 183 1.77 -42.45 51.57
CA GLN A 183 0.91 -43.63 51.65
C GLN A 183 1.68 -44.78 52.34
N PRO A 184 1.20 -45.31 53.49
CA PRO A 184 1.83 -46.40 54.23
C PRO A 184 1.64 -47.78 53.58
#